data_AF-A0A0A1UKK5-F1
#
_entry.id   AF-A0A0A1UKK5-F1
#
_cell.length_a   1.000
_cell.length_b   1.000
_cell.length_c   1.000
_cell.angle_alpha   90.00
_cell.angle_beta   90.00
_cell.angle_gamma   90.00
#
_symmetry.space_group_name_H-M   'P 1'
#
loop_
_entity.id
_entity.type
_entity.pdbx_description
1 polymer ?
#
loop_
_entity_poly.entity_id
_entity_poly.type
_entity_poly.pdbx_seq_one_letter_code
_entity_poly.pdbx_strand_id
1 'polypeptide(L)'
;MTFWSSLFPTSHAEEENPPKEEQEQEQAQEEEPEEEEPEDILPELREECKQTAACSGLDKHFAHCTEKVTAGEGYKGEDCVEEFLMHCVDNCVAPKLFSKLR
;
A
#
# COMPACT_ATOMS: atom_id res chain seq x y z
N MET A 1 -2.88 34.07 -8.17
CA MET A 1 -2.25 33.12 -9.10
C MET A 1 -3.31 32.15 -9.60
N THR A 2 -4.01 32.54 -10.66
CA THR A 2 -5.15 31.81 -11.25
C THR A 2 -4.93 31.75 -12.76
N PHE A 3 -3.71 31.40 -13.16
CA PHE A 3 -3.27 31.43 -14.56
C PHE A 3 -2.98 30.04 -15.14
N TRP A 4 -3.10 28.98 -14.32
CA TRP A 4 -2.95 27.59 -14.78
C TRP A 4 -4.30 26.92 -15.09
N SER A 5 -5.40 27.42 -14.52
CA SER A 5 -6.76 26.86 -14.72
C SER A 5 -7.38 27.14 -16.10
N SER A 6 -6.72 27.94 -16.94
CA SER A 6 -7.19 28.25 -18.30
C SER A 6 -6.59 27.36 -19.40
N LEU A 7 -5.58 26.53 -19.06
CA LEU A 7 -4.86 25.69 -20.02
C LEU A 7 -5.30 24.21 -19.99
N PHE A 8 -6.11 23.82 -19.02
CA PHE A 8 -6.66 22.46 -18.91
C PHE A 8 -8.14 22.55 -18.59
N PRO A 9 -9.05 22.17 -19.51
CA PRO A 9 -10.47 22.09 -19.20
C PRO A 9 -10.67 21.01 -18.14
N THR A 10 -11.04 21.42 -16.92
CA THR A 10 -11.52 20.52 -15.88
C THR A 10 -12.87 19.99 -16.34
N SER A 11 -12.95 18.71 -16.74
CA SER A 11 -14.21 18.06 -17.01
C SER A 11 -14.93 17.83 -15.68
N HIS A 12 -15.82 18.73 -15.31
CA HIS A 12 -16.85 18.43 -14.31
C HIS A 12 -17.83 17.45 -14.95
N ALA A 13 -17.76 16.19 -14.55
CA ALA A 13 -18.84 15.25 -14.79
C ALA A 13 -20.02 15.67 -13.90
N GLU A 14 -20.96 16.42 -14.46
CA GLU A 14 -22.27 16.67 -13.85
C GLU A 14 -23.10 15.39 -13.99
N GLU A 15 -23.35 14.74 -12.86
CA GLU A 15 -24.22 13.57 -12.75
C GLU A 15 -25.68 14.04 -12.71
N GLU A 16 -26.35 13.97 -13.85
CA GLU A 16 -27.77 14.24 -14.01
C GLU A 16 -28.58 12.99 -13.61
N ASN A 17 -29.30 13.06 -12.50
CA ASN A 17 -30.26 12.04 -12.07
C ASN A 17 -31.65 12.39 -12.63
N PRO A 18 -32.31 11.47 -13.36
CA PRO A 18 -33.67 11.10 -12.97
C PRO A 18 -33.98 9.60 -13.06
N PRO A 19 -35.07 9.14 -12.41
CA PRO A 19 -35.17 7.82 -11.81
C PRO A 19 -36.01 6.80 -12.61
N LYS A 20 -35.89 5.55 -12.13
CA LYS A 20 -36.94 4.51 -12.07
C LYS A 20 -37.05 3.59 -13.29
N GLU A 21 -36.68 2.32 -13.07
CA GLU A 21 -37.48 1.14 -13.44
C GLU A 21 -36.85 -0.10 -12.78
N GLU A 22 -37.39 -0.50 -11.63
CA GLU A 22 -37.18 -1.83 -11.06
C GLU A 22 -38.02 -2.81 -11.89
N GLN A 23 -37.39 -3.61 -12.75
CA GLN A 23 -37.88 -4.91 -13.23
C GLN A 23 -36.85 -5.59 -14.15
N GLU A 24 -36.00 -6.46 -13.60
CA GLU A 24 -35.36 -7.54 -14.38
C GLU A 24 -34.93 -8.62 -13.38
N GLN A 25 -35.75 -9.67 -13.25
CA GLN A 25 -35.53 -10.99 -13.84
C GLN A 25 -34.35 -11.75 -13.23
N GLU A 26 -34.74 -12.68 -12.38
CA GLU A 26 -34.09 -13.94 -12.03
C GLU A 26 -33.21 -14.49 -13.16
N GLN A 27 -31.90 -14.23 -13.07
CA GLN A 27 -30.89 -15.06 -13.69
C GLN A 27 -30.24 -15.85 -12.56
N ALA A 28 -30.50 -17.16 -12.56
CA ALA A 28 -29.67 -18.13 -11.86
C ALA A 28 -28.25 -17.95 -12.39
N GLN A 29 -27.45 -17.20 -11.64
CA GLN A 29 -26.02 -17.09 -11.84
C GLN A 29 -25.45 -18.41 -11.37
N GLU A 30 -25.25 -19.31 -12.34
CA GLU A 30 -24.35 -20.45 -12.21
C GLU A 30 -23.01 -19.84 -11.79
N GLU A 31 -22.70 -19.90 -10.49
CA GLU A 31 -21.42 -19.50 -9.93
C GLU A 31 -20.37 -20.33 -10.65
N GLU A 32 -19.72 -19.73 -11.66
CA GLU A 32 -18.40 -20.19 -12.07
C GLU A 32 -17.57 -20.27 -10.79
N PRO A 33 -16.78 -21.34 -10.60
CA PRO A 33 -15.82 -21.34 -9.51
C PRO A 33 -14.94 -20.11 -9.70
N GLU A 34 -15.03 -19.13 -8.81
CA GLU A 34 -14.06 -18.04 -8.72
C GLU A 34 -12.68 -18.71 -8.67
N GLU A 35 -11.94 -18.66 -9.77
CA GLU A 35 -10.54 -19.06 -9.77
C GLU A 35 -9.85 -18.17 -8.74
N GLU A 36 -9.41 -18.75 -7.62
CA GLU A 36 -8.66 -18.02 -6.59
C GLU A 36 -7.49 -17.29 -7.26
N GLU A 37 -7.55 -15.96 -7.28
CA GLU A 37 -6.44 -15.14 -7.76
C GLU A 37 -5.19 -15.47 -6.92
N PRO A 38 -4.00 -15.56 -7.54
CA PRO A 38 -2.78 -15.82 -6.80
C PRO A 38 -2.50 -14.68 -5.81
N GLU A 39 -2.32 -15.03 -4.52
CA GLU A 39 -1.99 -14.05 -3.48
C GLU A 39 -0.66 -13.34 -3.75
N ASP A 40 -0.57 -12.05 -3.41
CA ASP A 40 0.70 -11.31 -3.43
C ASP A 40 1.62 -11.82 -2.31
N ILE A 41 2.75 -12.39 -2.71
CA ILE A 41 3.77 -12.95 -1.80
C ILE A 41 4.70 -11.89 -1.20
N LEU A 42 4.67 -10.64 -1.69
CA LEU A 42 5.56 -9.57 -1.23
C LEU A 42 5.41 -9.27 0.27
N PRO A 43 4.20 -9.18 0.86
CA PRO A 43 4.03 -8.92 2.29
C PRO A 43 4.66 -10.00 3.16
N GLU A 44 4.47 -11.29 2.82
CA GLU A 44 5.10 -12.40 3.56
C GLU A 44 6.62 -12.34 3.49
N LEU A 45 7.18 -12.11 2.30
CA LEU A 45 8.63 -12.00 2.12
C LEU A 45 9.22 -10.81 2.89
N ARG A 46 8.51 -9.68 2.95
CA ARG A 46 8.93 -8.50 3.73
C ARG A 46 9.00 -8.81 5.22
N GLU A 47 7.98 -9.47 5.77
CA GLU A 47 7.99 -9.88 7.18
C GLU A 47 9.09 -10.90 7.48
N GLU A 48 9.29 -11.91 6.61
CA GLU A 48 10.39 -12.86 6.74
C GLU A 48 11.75 -12.14 6.75
N CYS A 49 11.97 -11.23 5.79
CA CYS A 49 13.23 -10.48 5.66
C CYS A 49 13.48 -9.50 6.82
N LYS A 50 12.42 -8.89 7.36
CA LYS A 50 12.45 -8.03 8.55
C LYS A 50 12.93 -8.78 9.80
N GLN A 51 12.56 -10.05 9.95
CA GLN A 51 12.95 -10.89 11.10
C GLN A 51 14.37 -11.48 10.99
N THR A 52 15.09 -11.25 9.90
CA THR A 52 16.46 -11.76 9.75
C THR A 52 17.41 -11.15 10.79
N ALA A 53 18.51 -11.85 11.09
CA ALA A 53 19.54 -11.32 11.99
C ALA A 53 20.16 -10.00 11.49
N ALA A 54 20.16 -9.77 10.17
CA ALA A 54 20.69 -8.54 9.57
C ALA A 54 19.73 -7.34 9.73
N CYS A 55 18.41 -7.56 9.68
CA CYS A 55 17.42 -6.47 9.67
C CYS A 55 16.66 -6.28 11.01
N SER A 56 16.56 -7.32 11.84
CA SER A 56 15.77 -7.26 13.09
C SER A 56 16.27 -6.24 14.11
N GLY A 57 17.55 -5.87 14.08
CA GLY A 57 18.08 -4.77 14.87
C GLY A 57 17.59 -3.41 14.38
N LEU A 58 17.58 -3.21 13.05
CA LEU A 58 17.11 -1.97 12.42
C LEU A 58 15.60 -1.78 12.65
N ASP A 59 14.83 -2.86 12.57
CA ASP A 59 13.40 -2.83 12.90
C ASP A 59 13.13 -2.32 14.32
N LYS A 60 13.91 -2.79 15.30
CA LYS A 60 13.79 -2.32 16.69
C LYS A 60 14.14 -0.84 16.82
N HIS A 61 15.15 -0.35 16.09
CA HIS A 61 15.48 1.07 16.07
C HIS A 61 14.36 1.91 15.47
N PHE A 62 13.78 1.46 14.36
CA PHE A 62 12.64 2.11 13.74
C PHE A 62 11.42 2.15 14.66
N ALA A 63 11.09 1.04 15.31
CA ALA A 63 9.99 0.96 16.27
C ALA A 63 10.20 1.90 17.47
N HIS A 64 11.41 1.93 18.03
CA HIS A 64 11.76 2.82 19.13
C HIS A 64 11.72 4.31 18.72
N CYS A 65 12.25 4.66 17.55
CA CYS A 65 12.12 6.03 17.03
C CYS A 65 10.65 6.41 16.88
N THR A 66 9.85 5.53 16.26
CA THR A 66 8.42 5.77 16.02
C THR A 66 7.67 5.98 17.33
N GLU A 67 7.91 5.13 18.34
CA GLU A 67 7.33 5.28 19.69
C GLU A 67 7.66 6.65 20.29
N LYS A 68 8.93 7.04 20.29
CA LYS A 68 9.39 8.32 20.85
C LYS A 68 8.79 9.53 20.11
N VAL A 69 8.80 9.52 18.78
CA VAL A 69 8.29 10.63 17.95
C VAL A 69 6.77 10.74 18.10
N THR A 70 6.05 9.62 18.08
CA THR A 70 4.58 9.61 18.25
C THR A 70 4.14 9.96 19.66
N ALA A 71 4.95 9.67 20.68
CA ALA A 71 4.73 10.11 22.05
C ALA A 71 5.00 11.61 22.28
N GLY A 72 5.56 12.32 21.29
CA GLY A 72 5.95 13.72 21.42
C GLY A 72 7.22 13.93 22.25
N GLU A 73 7.98 12.85 22.49
CA GLU A 73 9.27 12.87 23.19
C GLU A 73 10.45 13.08 22.23
N GLY A 74 10.16 13.15 20.93
CA GLY A 74 11.14 13.51 19.90
C GLY A 74 11.49 15.00 19.86
N TYR A 75 12.54 15.32 19.12
CA TYR A 75 12.93 16.71 18.86
C TYR A 75 11.96 17.38 17.86
N LYS A 76 11.95 18.71 17.86
CA LYS A 76 11.14 19.48 16.92
C LYS A 76 11.57 19.19 15.48
N GLY A 77 10.68 18.57 14.71
CA GLY A 77 10.95 18.16 13.33
C GLY A 77 11.75 16.87 13.20
N GLU A 78 11.88 16.08 14.28
CA GLU A 78 12.39 14.72 14.21
C GLU A 78 11.43 13.85 13.41
N ASP A 79 11.99 13.07 12.48
CA ASP A 79 11.34 11.96 11.79
C ASP A 79 12.18 10.69 11.94
N CYS A 80 11.63 9.56 11.50
CA CYS A 80 12.28 8.24 11.63
C CYS A 80 12.71 7.67 10.28
N VAL A 81 12.98 8.53 9.29
CA VAL A 81 13.30 8.09 7.93
C VAL A 81 14.69 7.44 7.88
N GLU A 82 15.63 7.89 8.70
CA GLU A 82 16.98 7.32 8.78
C GLU A 82 16.95 5.88 9.33
N GLU A 83 16.11 5.60 10.32
CA GLU A 83 15.94 4.28 10.91
C GLU A 83 15.10 3.33 10.05
N PHE A 84 14.46 3.84 8.99
CA PHE A 84 13.58 3.03 8.17
C PHE A 84 14.36 1.93 7.42
N LEU A 85 14.10 0.68 7.79
CA LEU A 85 14.88 -0.49 7.42
C LEU A 85 14.74 -0.97 5.96
N MET A 86 14.11 -0.20 5.07
CA MET A 86 13.79 -0.64 3.70
C MET A 86 15.01 -1.06 2.91
N HIS A 87 16.14 -0.38 3.08
CA HIS A 87 17.37 -0.78 2.42
C HIS A 87 17.76 -2.23 2.76
N CYS A 88 17.64 -2.63 4.03
CA CYS A 88 17.96 -3.98 4.47
C CYS A 88 16.93 -4.99 3.95
N VAL A 89 15.63 -4.67 4.09
CA VAL A 89 14.53 -5.55 3.68
C VAL A 89 14.56 -5.77 2.17
N ASP A 90 14.68 -4.73 1.36
CA ASP A 90 14.64 -4.84 -0.10
C ASP A 90 15.83 -5.63 -0.66
N ASN A 91 17.03 -5.49 -0.07
CA ASN A 91 18.18 -6.31 -0.42
C ASN A 91 17.93 -7.81 -0.18
N CYS A 92 17.15 -8.15 0.85
CA CYS A 92 16.75 -9.53 1.16
C CYS A 92 15.57 -10.00 0.28
N VAL A 93 14.57 -9.15 0.06
CA VAL A 93 13.31 -9.49 -0.63
C VAL A 93 13.53 -9.63 -2.14
N ALA A 94 14.28 -8.73 -2.76
CA ALA A 94 14.43 -8.67 -4.21
C ALA A 94 14.78 -10.04 -4.86
N PRO A 95 15.84 -10.76 -4.45
CA PRO A 95 16.16 -12.05 -5.08
C PRO A 95 15.08 -13.12 -4.85
N LYS A 96 14.34 -13.08 -3.75
CA LYS A 96 13.28 -14.05 -3.43
C LYS A 96 12.02 -13.76 -4.25
N LEU A 97 11.58 -12.50 -4.26
CA LEU A 97 10.37 -12.06 -4.97
C LEU A 97 10.49 -12.33 -6.47
N PHE A 98 11.56 -11.86 -7.10
CA PHE A 98 11.75 -12.02 -8.56
C PHE A 98 12.01 -13.47 -8.99
N SER A 99 12.28 -14.40 -8.06
CA SER A 99 12.33 -15.84 -8.37
C SER A 99 10.95 -16.50 -8.48
N LYS A 100 9.91 -15.84 -7.97
CA LYS A 100 8.53 -16.35 -7.89
C LYS A 100 7.61 -15.68 -8.89
N LEU A 101 7.85 -14.41 -9.20
CA LEU A 101 7.13 -13.69 -10.25
C LEU A 101 7.48 -14.29 -11.63
N ARG A 102 6.47 -14.46 -12.49
CA ARG A 102 6.59 -14.98 -13.87
C ARG A 102 6.05 -14.00 -14.88
#